data_AF-A0A453C3V8-F1
#
_entry.id   AF-A0A453C3V8-F1
#
_cell.length_a   1.000
_cell.length_b   1.000
_cell.length_c   1.000
_cell.angle_alpha   90.00
_cell.angle_beta   90.00
_cell.angle_gamma   90.00
#
_symmetry.space_group_name_H-M   'P 1'
#
loop_
_entity.id
_entity.type
_entity.pdbx_description
1 polymer ?
#
loop_
_entity_poly.entity_id
_entity_poly.type
_entity_poly.pdbx_seq_one_letter_code
_entity_poly.pdbx_strand_id
1 'polypeptide(L)' 'LTIAQSRISLVNKIQKVYRSQWVQIHNRHIEIIIRQVTSKVWVSEDGMSNVFSPRELIGLLQAERAR' A
#
# COMPACT_ATOMS: atom_id res chain seq x y z
N LEU A 1 -1.36 10.08 8.68
CA LEU A 1 -0.44 9.68 7.58
C LEU A 1 -1.26 9.12 6.43
N THR A 2 -1.24 9.77 5.28
CA THR A 2 -1.99 9.33 4.10
C THR A 2 -1.27 8.15 3.42
N ILE A 3 -2.00 7.24 2.76
CA ILE A 3 -1.43 6.08 2.04
C ILE A 3 -0.33 6.51 1.05
N ALA A 4 -0.53 7.64 0.37
CA ALA A 4 0.46 8.21 -0.55
C ALA A 4 1.79 8.57 0.14
N GLN A 5 1.74 9.21 1.31
CA GLN A 5 2.94 9.55 2.09
C GLN A 5 3.68 8.30 2.58
N SER A 6 2.93 7.28 3.01
CA SER A 6 3.51 5.99 3.40
C SER A 6 4.22 5.32 2.21
N ARG A 7 3.62 5.33 1.01
CA ARG A 7 4.26 4.77 -0.21
C ARG A 7 5.57 5.47 -0.55
N ILE A 8 5.62 6.80 -0.51
CA ILE A 8 6.85 7.58 -0.78
C ILE A 8 7.93 7.25 0.27
N SER A 9 7.55 7.17 1.54
CA SER A 9 8.48 6.81 2.62
C SER A 9 9.07 5.41 2.41
N LEU A 10 8.26 4.43 2.01
CA LEU A 10 8.69 3.07 1.73
C LEU A 10 9.68 3.01 0.56
N VAL A 11 9.37 3.68 -0.56
CA VAL A 11 10.28 3.76 -1.72
C VAL A 11 11.63 4.33 -1.29
N ASN A 12 11.64 5.43 -0.54
CA ASN A 12 12.88 6.06 -0.08
C ASN A 12 13.69 5.17 0.88
N LYS A 13 13.03 4.44 1.78
CA LYS A 13 13.71 3.51 2.70
C LYS A 13 14.32 2.32 1.95
N ILE A 14 13.58 1.72 1.04
CA ILE A 14 14.06 0.58 0.24
C ILE A 14 15.23 1.02 -0.66
N GLN A 15 15.13 2.19 -1.29
CA GLN A 15 16.20 2.74 -2.13
C GLN A 15 17.51 2.93 -1.37
N LYS A 16 17.44 3.36 -0.09
CA LYS A 16 18.64 3.49 0.76
C LYS A 16 19.32 2.15 1.01
N VAL A 17 18.57 1.08 1.21
CA VAL A 17 19.13 -0.27 1.43
C VAL A 17 19.85 -0.75 0.18
N TYR A 18 19.24 -0.67 -1.00
CA TYR A 18 19.90 -1.07 -2.25
C TYR A 18 21.15 -0.24 -2.54
N ARG A 19 21.10 1.08 -2.30
CA ARG A 19 22.28 1.95 -2.43
C ARG A 19 23.41 1.57 -1.47
N SER A 20 23.11 1.16 -0.24
CA SER A 20 24.13 0.72 0.72
C SER A 20 24.84 -0.57 0.30
N GLN A 21 24.22 -1.36 -0.58
CA GLN A 21 24.79 -2.58 -1.14
C GLN A 21 25.40 -2.35 -2.53
N TRP A 22 25.55 -1.09 -2.95
CA TRP A 22 26.03 -0.70 -4.28
C TRP A 22 25.16 -1.23 -5.44
N VAL A 23 23.91 -1.59 -5.16
CA VAL A 23 22.95 -2.05 -6.16
C VAL A 23 22.11 -0.87 -6.63
N GLN A 24 22.11 -0.64 -7.95
CA GLN A 24 21.25 0.35 -8.58
C GLN A 24 19.91 -0.27 -8.96
N ILE A 25 18.82 0.33 -8.48
CA ILE A 25 17.46 -0.04 -8.84
C ILE A 25 16.66 1.23 -9.13
N HIS A 26 15.90 1.21 -10.23
CA HIS A 26 15.03 2.33 -10.56
C HIS A 26 13.79 2.31 -9.69
N ASN A 27 13.37 3.47 -9.18
CA ASN A 27 12.17 3.64 -8.35
C ASN A 27 10.91 2.95 -8.94
N ARG A 28 10.74 2.92 -10.26
CA ARG A 28 9.61 2.27 -10.94
C ARG A 28 9.44 0.80 -10.53
N HIS A 29 10.54 0.06 -10.35
CA HIS A 29 10.46 -1.34 -9.91
C HIS A 29 9.95 -1.44 -8.47
N ILE A 30 10.45 -0.59 -7.57
CA ILE A 30 10.01 -0.54 -6.18
C ILE A 30 8.55 -0.10 -6.10
N GLU A 31 8.16 0.90 -6.88
CA GLU A 31 6.79 1.41 -6.93
C GLU A 31 5.78 0.34 -7.37
N ILE A 32 6.12 -0.47 -8.38
CA ILE A 32 5.27 -1.57 -8.83
C ILE A 32 5.04 -2.57 -7.68
N ILE A 33 6.09 -2.93 -6.95
CA ILE A 33 6.02 -3.84 -5.81
C ILE A 33 5.18 -3.23 -4.68
N ILE A 34 5.45 -1.98 -4.30
CA ILE A 34 4.70 -1.28 -3.25
C ILE A 34 3.21 -1.14 -3.61
N ARG A 35 2.89 -0.91 -4.88
CA ARG A 35 1.51 -0.88 -5.36
C ARG A 35 0.83 -2.23 -5.19
N GLN A 36 1.53 -3.35 -5.46
CA GLN A 36 1.00 -4.70 -5.26
C GLN A 36 0.80 -5.03 -3.78
N VAL A 37 1.78 -4.70 -2.92
CA VAL A 37 1.69 -4.91 -1.47
C VAL A 37 0.55 -4.12 -0.84
N THR A 38 0.29 -2.90 -1.33
CA THR A 38 -0.78 -2.01 -0.84
C THR A 38 -2.08 -2.14 -1.64
N SER A 39 -2.27 -3.23 -2.37
CA SER A 39 -3.45 -3.42 -3.23
C SER A 39 -4.71 -3.82 -2.46
N LYS A 40 -4.57 -4.40 -1.27
CA LYS A 40 -5.66 -4.86 -0.41
C LYS A 40 -5.63 -4.19 0.95
N VAL A 41 -6.80 -3.94 1.51
CA VAL A 41 -6.99 -3.33 2.83
C VAL A 41 -7.96 -4.16 3.66
N TRP A 42 -7.78 -4.09 4.98
CA TRP A 42 -8.66 -4.74 5.94
C TRP A 42 -9.85 -3.84 6.26
N VAL A 43 -11.05 -4.42 6.25
CA VAL A 43 -12.26 -3.73 6.72
C VAL A 43 -12.28 -3.75 8.25
N SER A 44 -12.29 -2.56 8.86
CA SER A 44 -12.47 -2.40 10.30
C SER A 44 -13.94 -2.63 10.68
N GLU A 45 -14.18 -3.20 11.86
CA GLU A 45 -15.52 -3.59 12.34
C GLU A 45 -16.51 -2.40 12.39
N ASP A 46 -16.00 -1.18 12.57
CA ASP A 46 -16.82 0.01 12.84
C ASP A 46 -17.17 0.87 11.60
N GLY A 47 -16.67 0.52 10.40
CA GLY A 47 -16.50 1.51 9.33
C GLY A 47 -17.27 1.33 8.01
N MET A 48 -17.81 0.15 7.72
CA MET A 48 -18.48 -0.11 6.43
C MET A 48 -19.80 -0.84 6.69
N SER A 49 -20.88 -0.07 6.78
CA SER A 49 -22.21 -0.66 6.95
C SER A 49 -22.61 -1.44 5.70
N ASN A 50 -23.12 -2.64 5.92
CA ASN A 50 -24.01 -3.40 5.02
C ASN A 50 -23.39 -3.99 3.73
N VAL A 51 -22.20 -3.58 3.29
CA VAL A 51 -21.62 -4.01 2.00
C VAL A 51 -20.54 -5.09 2.14
N PHE A 52 -19.75 -5.07 3.21
CA PHE A 52 -18.63 -5.99 3.42
C PHE A 52 -18.69 -6.64 4.79
N SER A 53 -18.17 -7.85 4.91
CA SER A 53 -18.07 -8.51 6.21
C SER A 53 -16.94 -7.87 7.04
N PRO A 54 -17.13 -7.70 8.37
CA PRO A 54 -16.02 -7.32 9.23
C PRO A 54 -14.88 -8.32 9.03
N ARG A 55 -13.64 -7.82 8.96
CA ARG A 55 -12.41 -8.62 8.71
C ARG A 55 -12.23 -9.14 7.29
N GLU A 56 -13.02 -8.68 6.34
CA GLU A 56 -12.82 -8.99 4.93
C GLU A 56 -11.60 -8.23 4.36
N LEU A 57 -10.85 -8.93 3.48
CA LEU A 57 -9.75 -8.35 2.71
C LEU A 57 -10.28 -7.87 1.36
N ILE A 58 -10.46 -6.56 1.22
CA ILE A 58 -11.00 -5.96 0.00
C ILE A 58 -9.93 -5.20 -0.78
N GLY A 59 -10.12 -5.03 -2.09
CA GLY A 59 -9.22 -4.21 -2.89
C GLY A 59 -9.29 -2.74 -2.46
N LEU A 60 -8.15 -2.04 -2.45
CA LEU A 60 -8.07 -0.62 -2.08
C LEU A 60 -9.07 0.24 -2.88
N LEU A 61 -9.17 -0.01 -4.19
CA LEU A 61 -10.10 0.71 -5.07
C LEU A 61 -11.58 0.44 -4.71
N GLN A 62 -11.90 -0.77 -4.24
CA GLN A 62 -13.25 -1.10 -3.78
C GLN A 62 -13.55 -0.38 -2.46
N ALA A 63 -12.58 -0.36 -1.54
CA ALA A 63 -12.67 0.37 -0.27
C ALA A 63 -12.86 1.88 -0.47
N GLU A 64 -12.16 2.48 -1.45
CA GLU A 64 -12.29 3.91 -1.78
C GLU A 64 -13.65 4.25 -2.39
N ARG A 65 -14.28 3.33 -3.13
CA ARG A 65 -15.62 3.53 -3.72
C ARG A 65 -16.75 3.35 -2.71
N ALA A 66 -16.51 2.58 -1.65
CA ALA A 66 -17.48 2.31 -0.59
C ALA A 66 -17.44 3.32 0.57
N ARG A 67 -16.49 4.27 0.51
CA ARG A 67 -16.46 5.48 1.36
C ARG A 67 -17.43 6.53 0.83
#